data_AF-A0A921BF01-F1
#
_entry.id   AF-A0A921BF01-F1
#
_cell.length_a   1.000
_cell.length_b   1.000
_cell.length_c   1.000
_cell.angle_alpha   90.00
_cell.angle_beta   90.00
_cell.angle_gamma   90.00
#
_symmetry.space_group_name_H-M   'P 1'
#
loop_
_entity.id
_entity.type
_entity.pdbx_description
1 polymer ?
#
loop_
_entity_poly.entity_id
_entity_poly.type
_entity_poly.pdbx_seq_one_letter_code
_entity_poly.pdbx_strand_id
1 'polypeptide(L)'
;MPGSVIVSGARTPIGRFNGGLASFTGAELGSHAISAALERSGITGDQVDHVVMGQVLQAGQGQITARQAAVGAGIPMDVPAITINKVCLSGLNAVYLADQMIASGDAEVVVAGGMESMTNAPYLLADGRNGLQMGHGEVRDAMIHDGLWCAFDDGHMGDGTERDAAAISRTAMDEFSAQSHERAAAAQKDGRFETEISPVSVAQRGGEPLIVDTDEGVRPGTTAESLARLRAAFATDGSVTAGNASQISEGGCALVMMSPRKAEELGIEISARVVSYGMVSGPGTSLLTQPSSAIRQALSKTELDVSDISFSNLTRRSPR
;
A
#
# COMPACT_ATOMS: atom_id res chain seq x y z
N MET A 1 21.27 -19.02 -2.47
CA MET A 1 21.68 -17.96 -1.52
C MET A 1 20.72 -17.99 -0.36
N PRO A 2 21.15 -17.83 0.90
CA PRO A 2 20.22 -17.80 2.03
C PRO A 2 19.27 -16.62 1.81
N GLY A 3 17.99 -16.91 1.52
CA GLY A 3 16.97 -15.88 1.26
C GLY A 3 16.71 -15.01 2.49
N SER A 4 15.97 -13.91 2.32
CA SER A 4 15.65 -13.00 3.42
C SER A 4 14.58 -13.56 4.37
N VAL A 5 14.59 -13.05 5.59
CA VAL A 5 13.55 -13.30 6.60
C VAL A 5 12.91 -12.00 7.04
N ILE A 6 11.64 -12.07 7.44
CA ILE A 6 10.90 -10.96 8.06
C ILE A 6 10.88 -11.24 9.55
N VAL A 7 11.35 -10.28 10.34
CA VAL A 7 11.40 -10.41 11.81
C VAL A 7 10.30 -9.61 12.51
N SER A 8 9.85 -8.51 11.89
CA SER A 8 8.72 -7.71 12.41
C SER A 8 8.01 -6.96 11.29
N GLY A 9 6.82 -6.47 11.62
CA GLY A 9 6.06 -5.57 10.77
C GLY A 9 5.07 -4.73 11.55
N ALA A 10 4.76 -3.56 11.03
CA ALA A 10 3.72 -2.68 11.56
C ALA A 10 3.08 -1.86 10.45
N ARG A 11 1.81 -1.53 10.65
CA ARG A 11 1.09 -0.57 9.80
C ARG A 11 0.31 0.41 10.65
N THR A 12 0.07 1.60 10.12
CA THR A 12 -0.96 2.47 10.65
C THR A 12 -2.34 1.85 10.39
N PRO A 13 -3.42 2.33 11.04
CA PRO A 13 -4.75 2.15 10.48
C PRO A 13 -4.80 2.71 9.06
N ILE A 14 -5.70 2.17 8.26
CA ILE A 14 -6.02 2.71 6.94
C ILE A 14 -7.12 3.76 7.10
N GLY A 15 -6.73 5.01 6.88
CA GLY A 15 -7.64 6.14 6.85
C GLY A 15 -8.43 6.18 5.54
N ARG A 16 -9.64 6.73 5.60
CA ARG A 16 -10.42 7.06 4.40
C ARG A 16 -10.05 8.46 3.90
N PHE A 17 -10.32 8.77 2.64
CA PHE A 17 -10.13 10.13 2.10
C PHE A 17 -10.78 11.22 2.97
N ASN A 18 -10.00 12.24 3.33
CA ASN A 18 -10.38 13.28 4.30
C ASN A 18 -10.83 12.71 5.67
N GLY A 19 -10.21 11.61 6.11
CA GLY A 19 -10.51 10.90 7.34
C GLY A 19 -9.65 11.35 8.52
N GLY A 20 -9.52 10.49 9.53
CA GLY A 20 -8.79 10.76 10.77
C GLY A 20 -7.28 11.00 10.56
N LEU A 21 -6.72 10.49 9.45
CA LEU A 21 -5.29 10.63 9.12
C LEU A 21 -4.99 11.77 8.14
N ALA A 22 -6.00 12.55 7.73
CA ALA A 22 -5.88 13.58 6.71
C ALA A 22 -4.80 14.65 6.98
N SER A 23 -4.44 14.87 8.25
CA SER A 23 -3.41 15.84 8.65
C SER A 23 -1.98 15.36 8.44
N PHE A 24 -1.77 14.08 8.08
CA PHE A 24 -0.45 13.50 7.93
C PHE A 24 -0.07 13.34 6.46
N THR A 25 1.17 13.68 6.15
CA THR A 25 1.82 13.33 4.89
C THR A 25 2.07 11.82 4.81
N GLY A 26 2.29 11.31 3.60
CA GLY A 26 2.69 9.91 3.41
C GLY A 26 3.97 9.57 4.18
N ALA A 27 4.96 10.48 4.20
CA ALA A 27 6.21 10.27 4.92
C ALA A 27 6.04 10.18 6.44
N GLU A 28 5.14 10.96 7.04
CA GLU A 28 4.85 10.87 8.48
C GLU A 28 4.15 9.55 8.83
N LEU A 29 3.20 9.10 8.00
CA LEU A 29 2.57 7.78 8.18
C LEU A 29 3.58 6.64 8.02
N GLY A 30 4.51 6.77 7.07
CA GLY A 30 5.64 5.86 6.91
C GLY A 30 6.56 5.86 8.14
N SER A 31 6.89 7.03 8.67
CA SER A 31 7.69 7.18 9.89
C SER A 31 7.06 6.44 11.08
N HIS A 32 5.75 6.61 11.29
CA HIS A 32 5.01 5.88 12.33
C HIS A 32 5.11 4.35 12.15
N ALA A 33 4.91 3.85 10.92
CA ALA A 33 5.00 2.42 10.64
C ALA A 33 6.43 1.88 10.84
N ILE A 34 7.46 2.61 10.40
CA ILE A 34 8.86 2.21 10.58
C ILE A 34 9.22 2.15 12.06
N SER A 35 8.89 3.20 12.82
CA SER A 35 9.18 3.27 14.26
C SER A 35 8.56 2.09 15.00
N ALA A 36 7.28 1.80 14.75
CA ALA A 36 6.59 0.66 15.35
C ALA A 36 7.17 -0.70 14.92
N ALA A 37 7.63 -0.84 13.67
CA ALA A 37 8.27 -2.07 13.21
C ALA A 37 9.64 -2.29 13.88
N LEU A 38 10.45 -1.23 14.04
CA LEU A 38 11.73 -1.29 14.75
C LEU A 38 11.52 -1.66 16.23
N GLU A 39 10.59 -0.98 16.90
CA GLU A 39 10.22 -1.27 18.30
C GLU A 39 9.83 -2.74 18.48
N ARG A 40 8.96 -3.27 17.60
CA ARG A 40 8.53 -4.68 17.64
C ARG A 40 9.65 -5.67 17.37
N SER A 41 10.64 -5.33 16.54
CA SER A 41 11.82 -6.18 16.31
C SER A 41 12.85 -6.12 17.44
N GLY A 42 12.77 -5.11 18.31
CA GLY A 42 13.77 -4.89 19.38
C GLY A 42 15.13 -4.38 18.88
N ILE A 43 15.20 -3.85 17.66
CA ILE A 43 16.43 -3.21 17.13
C ILE A 43 16.31 -1.70 17.12
N THR A 44 17.46 -1.03 17.06
CA THR A 44 17.56 0.42 16.93
C THR A 44 17.88 0.84 15.49
N GLY A 45 17.60 2.10 15.15
CA GLY A 45 17.74 2.61 13.79
C GLY A 45 19.18 2.58 13.24
N ASP A 46 20.19 2.59 14.09
CA ASP A 46 21.62 2.46 13.74
C ASP A 46 22.03 1.04 13.34
N GLN A 47 21.16 0.04 13.57
CA GLN A 47 21.34 -1.33 13.07
C GLN A 47 20.77 -1.54 11.66
N VAL A 48 20.14 -0.52 11.06
CA VAL A 48 19.55 -0.59 9.72
C VAL A 48 20.59 -0.22 8.67
N ASP A 49 20.79 -1.06 7.66
CA ASP A 49 21.73 -0.80 6.57
C ASP A 49 21.09 0.00 5.44
N HIS A 50 19.77 -0.17 5.21
CA HIS A 50 19.07 0.51 4.13
C HIS A 50 17.56 0.64 4.42
N VAL A 51 16.94 1.71 3.91
CA VAL A 51 15.48 1.90 3.91
C VAL A 51 14.93 1.96 2.47
N VAL A 52 13.90 1.17 2.17
CA VAL A 52 13.22 1.18 0.88
C VAL A 52 11.73 1.38 1.12
N MET A 53 11.19 2.54 0.73
CA MET A 53 9.76 2.82 0.89
C MET A 53 9.09 3.12 -0.45
N GLY A 54 7.95 2.49 -0.68
CA GLY A 54 7.08 2.77 -1.82
C GLY A 54 6.18 3.96 -1.57
N GLN A 55 6.11 4.90 -2.51
CA GLN A 55 5.11 5.98 -2.53
C GLN A 55 4.82 6.39 -3.97
N VAL A 56 3.54 6.51 -4.34
CA VAL A 56 3.12 6.80 -5.70
C VAL A 56 2.97 8.31 -5.89
N LEU A 57 2.17 8.95 -5.03
CA LEU A 57 1.86 10.37 -5.15
C LEU A 57 2.98 11.19 -4.48
N GLN A 58 4.02 11.48 -5.25
CA GLN A 58 5.22 12.19 -4.76
C GLN A 58 5.19 13.70 -5.03
N ALA A 59 4.25 14.18 -5.84
CA ALA A 59 4.15 15.60 -6.18
C ALA A 59 3.97 16.46 -4.92
N GLY A 60 4.85 17.45 -4.75
CA GLY A 60 4.81 18.38 -3.61
C GLY A 60 5.29 17.82 -2.27
N GLN A 61 5.73 16.54 -2.21
CA GLN A 61 6.08 15.87 -0.96
C GLN A 61 7.54 16.12 -0.51
N GLY A 62 8.27 16.99 -1.20
CA GLY A 62 9.69 17.24 -0.93
C GLY A 62 10.63 16.15 -1.47
N GLN A 63 11.91 16.25 -1.14
CA GLN A 63 12.93 15.33 -1.64
C GLN A 63 12.86 13.98 -0.90
N ILE A 64 12.88 12.88 -1.67
CA ILE A 64 13.13 11.51 -1.17
C ILE A 64 12.28 11.18 0.06
N THR A 65 10.98 10.96 -0.12
CA THR A 65 10.04 10.73 0.99
C THR A 65 10.42 9.54 1.89
N ALA A 66 11.07 8.50 1.36
CA ALA A 66 11.59 7.39 2.16
C ALA A 66 12.64 7.84 3.17
N ARG A 67 13.46 8.83 2.80
CA ARG A 67 14.46 9.42 3.67
C ARG A 67 13.80 10.27 4.76
N GLN A 68 12.75 11.00 4.43
CA GLN A 68 11.94 11.75 5.40
C GLN A 68 11.31 10.80 6.43
N ALA A 69 10.71 9.70 5.96
CA ALA A 69 10.12 8.67 6.82
C ALA A 69 11.17 7.99 7.72
N ALA A 70 12.33 7.62 7.17
CA ALA A 70 13.43 7.00 7.92
C ALA A 70 13.91 7.90 9.07
N VAL A 71 14.21 9.15 8.77
CA VAL A 71 14.69 10.12 9.77
C VAL A 71 13.62 10.43 10.80
N GLY A 72 12.36 10.56 10.37
CA GLY A 72 11.23 10.73 11.28
C GLY A 72 11.06 9.57 12.27
N ALA A 73 11.44 8.35 11.86
CA ALA A 73 11.38 7.15 12.68
C ALA A 73 12.63 6.94 13.57
N GLY A 74 13.58 7.88 13.57
CA GLY A 74 14.81 7.79 14.35
C GLY A 74 15.94 6.99 13.69
N ILE A 75 15.83 6.66 12.40
CA ILE A 75 16.94 6.07 11.65
C ILE A 75 17.98 7.17 11.34
N PRO A 76 19.28 6.95 11.64
CA PRO A 76 20.34 7.93 11.43
C PRO A 76 20.51 8.44 9.99
N MET A 77 21.11 9.63 9.87
CA MET A 77 21.33 10.30 8.59
C MET A 77 22.44 9.66 7.72
N ASP A 78 23.22 8.73 8.23
CA ASP A 78 24.18 7.96 7.43
C ASP A 78 23.56 6.70 6.79
N VAL A 79 22.34 6.30 7.17
CA VAL A 79 21.64 5.15 6.58
C VAL A 79 20.99 5.52 5.23
N PRO A 80 21.36 4.90 4.10
CA PRO A 80 20.79 5.20 2.80
C PRO A 80 19.29 4.86 2.74
N ALA A 81 18.54 5.67 1.99
CA ALA A 81 17.11 5.48 1.77
C ALA A 81 16.73 5.76 0.32
N ILE A 82 15.84 4.96 -0.26
CA ILE A 82 15.26 5.23 -1.58
C ILE A 82 13.73 5.22 -1.54
N THR A 83 13.11 6.17 -2.24
CA THR A 83 11.69 6.11 -2.58
C THR A 83 11.53 5.42 -3.92
N ILE A 84 10.64 4.42 -4.00
CA ILE A 84 10.31 3.75 -5.25
C ILE A 84 8.85 3.97 -5.64
N ASN A 85 8.58 3.98 -6.94
CA ASN A 85 7.23 4.04 -7.48
C ASN A 85 7.03 2.90 -8.49
N LYS A 86 6.12 1.99 -8.14
CA LYS A 86 5.56 0.94 -9.00
C LYS A 86 4.03 0.93 -8.87
N VAL A 87 3.43 2.12 -8.78
CA VAL A 87 2.00 2.36 -8.55
C VAL A 87 1.54 1.52 -7.33
N CYS A 88 0.42 0.79 -7.41
CA CYS A 88 -0.13 0.01 -6.31
C CYS A 88 0.83 -1.07 -5.76
N LEU A 89 1.87 -1.43 -6.51
CA LEU A 89 2.86 -2.44 -6.13
C LEU A 89 4.06 -1.86 -5.39
N SER A 90 4.15 -0.54 -5.20
CA SER A 90 5.35 0.12 -4.64
C SER A 90 5.79 -0.49 -3.32
N GLY A 91 4.86 -0.70 -2.37
CA GLY A 91 5.19 -1.29 -1.06
C GLY A 91 5.71 -2.73 -1.16
N LEU A 92 5.08 -3.58 -1.97
CA LEU A 92 5.52 -4.96 -2.15
C LEU A 92 6.83 -5.04 -2.97
N ASN A 93 7.05 -4.11 -3.89
CA ASN A 93 8.30 -4.02 -4.63
C ASN A 93 9.47 -3.57 -3.72
N ALA A 94 9.20 -2.85 -2.65
CA ALA A 94 10.21 -2.50 -1.66
C ALA A 94 10.71 -3.76 -0.94
N VAL A 95 9.79 -4.65 -0.54
CA VAL A 95 10.11 -5.98 0.03
C VAL A 95 10.97 -6.80 -0.94
N TYR A 96 10.63 -6.80 -2.23
CA TYR A 96 11.47 -7.45 -3.25
C TYR A 96 12.88 -6.86 -3.32
N LEU A 97 13.03 -5.53 -3.35
CA LEU A 97 14.36 -4.91 -3.41
C LEU A 97 15.17 -5.17 -2.14
N ALA A 98 14.54 -5.15 -0.97
CA ALA A 98 15.16 -5.53 0.29
C ALA A 98 15.65 -6.99 0.28
N ASP A 99 14.83 -7.91 -0.21
CA ASP A 99 15.25 -9.31 -0.41
C ASP A 99 16.46 -9.42 -1.35
N GLN A 100 16.49 -8.66 -2.45
CA GLN A 100 17.63 -8.67 -3.36
C GLN A 100 18.91 -8.11 -2.72
N MET A 101 18.83 -7.02 -1.96
CA MET A 101 19.97 -6.44 -1.23
C MET A 101 20.52 -7.40 -0.18
N ILE A 102 19.64 -8.10 0.54
CA ILE A 102 20.04 -9.10 1.54
C ILE A 102 20.64 -10.33 0.87
N ALA A 103 20.03 -10.80 -0.22
CA ALA A 103 20.48 -11.98 -0.94
C ALA A 103 21.84 -11.76 -1.65
N SER A 104 22.12 -10.55 -2.14
CA SER A 104 23.42 -10.19 -2.71
C SER A 104 24.52 -9.98 -1.66
N GLY A 105 24.14 -9.80 -0.39
CA GLY A 105 25.06 -9.48 0.70
C GLY A 105 25.42 -8.00 0.79
N ASP A 106 24.70 -7.12 0.08
CA ASP A 106 24.90 -5.67 0.13
C ASP A 106 24.34 -5.05 1.42
N ALA A 107 23.39 -5.74 2.08
CA ALA A 107 22.80 -5.36 3.35
C ALA A 107 22.49 -6.60 4.21
N GLU A 108 22.43 -6.46 5.53
CA GLU A 108 21.98 -7.49 6.46
C GLU A 108 20.66 -7.16 7.12
N VAL A 109 20.32 -5.87 7.27
CA VAL A 109 19.08 -5.37 7.85
C VAL A 109 18.50 -4.27 6.95
N VAL A 110 17.31 -4.51 6.40
CA VAL A 110 16.63 -3.55 5.52
C VAL A 110 15.21 -3.30 6.03
N VAL A 111 14.84 -2.03 6.17
CA VAL A 111 13.45 -1.63 6.38
C VAL A 111 12.78 -1.47 5.02
N ALA A 112 11.70 -2.21 4.79
CA ALA A 112 10.98 -2.20 3.52
C ALA A 112 9.48 -2.00 3.74
N GLY A 113 8.84 -1.17 2.92
CA GLY A 113 7.44 -0.86 3.13
C GLY A 113 6.83 0.06 2.09
N GLY A 114 5.67 0.61 2.41
CA GLY A 114 4.96 1.58 1.59
C GLY A 114 4.19 2.57 2.42
N MET A 115 3.96 3.74 1.85
CA MET A 115 3.25 4.84 2.51
C MET A 115 2.55 5.70 1.47
N GLU A 116 1.36 6.18 1.81
CA GLU A 116 0.59 7.05 0.92
C GLU A 116 -0.34 7.95 1.73
N SER A 117 -0.50 9.20 1.27
CA SER A 117 -1.60 10.07 1.71
C SER A 117 -2.27 10.66 0.48
N MET A 118 -3.33 9.99 0.02
CA MET A 118 -4.07 10.44 -1.15
C MET A 118 -4.84 11.74 -0.88
N THR A 119 -5.20 12.00 0.39
CA THR A 119 -5.82 13.26 0.83
C THR A 119 -4.92 14.47 0.59
N ASN A 120 -3.60 14.32 0.73
CA ASN A 120 -2.63 15.40 0.60
C ASN A 120 -2.03 15.53 -0.81
N ALA A 121 -2.60 14.86 -1.81
CA ALA A 121 -2.19 15.02 -3.20
C ALA A 121 -2.54 16.44 -3.70
N PRO A 122 -1.59 17.17 -4.30
CA PRO A 122 -1.85 18.53 -4.76
C PRO A 122 -2.62 18.55 -6.09
N TYR A 123 -3.12 19.73 -6.44
CA TYR A 123 -3.45 20.05 -7.83
C TYR A 123 -2.22 20.61 -8.55
N LEU A 124 -2.10 20.35 -9.85
CA LEU A 124 -0.96 20.70 -10.70
C LEU A 124 -1.38 21.71 -11.77
N LEU A 125 -0.55 22.72 -11.99
CA LEU A 125 -0.64 23.63 -13.13
C LEU A 125 0.64 23.49 -13.97
N ALA A 126 0.65 22.52 -14.90
CA ALA A 126 1.86 22.11 -15.62
C ALA A 126 2.53 23.25 -16.38
N ASP A 127 1.74 24.06 -17.10
CA ASP A 127 2.24 25.18 -17.89
C ASP A 127 2.49 26.45 -17.06
N GLY A 128 2.26 26.39 -15.75
CA GLY A 128 2.43 27.53 -14.83
C GLY A 128 3.86 28.06 -14.79
N ARG A 129 4.87 27.21 -15.05
CA ARG A 129 6.29 27.61 -15.05
C ARG A 129 6.65 28.57 -16.18
N ASN A 130 6.12 28.34 -17.38
CA ASN A 130 6.43 29.15 -18.57
C ASN A 130 5.42 30.29 -18.79
N GLY A 131 4.34 30.30 -18.01
CA GLY A 131 3.22 31.22 -18.14
C GLY A 131 2.23 30.77 -19.23
N LEU A 132 0.94 30.92 -18.96
CA LEU A 132 -0.14 30.48 -19.86
C LEU A 132 -0.32 31.40 -21.09
N GLN A 133 0.39 32.52 -21.16
CA GLN A 133 0.29 33.56 -22.20
C GLN A 133 -1.13 34.15 -22.37
N MET A 134 -2.01 33.44 -23.07
CA MET A 134 -3.41 33.83 -23.33
C MET A 134 -4.26 32.59 -23.65
N GLY A 135 -5.40 32.43 -22.98
CA GLY A 135 -6.31 31.30 -23.17
C GLY A 135 -6.70 30.62 -21.85
N HIS A 136 -7.52 29.57 -21.93
CA HIS A 136 -7.86 28.74 -20.76
C HIS A 136 -6.71 27.77 -20.46
N GLY A 137 -6.46 27.51 -19.18
CA GLY A 137 -5.53 26.50 -18.70
C GLY A 137 -6.25 25.38 -17.95
N GLU A 138 -5.56 24.26 -17.79
CA GLU A 138 -6.06 23.10 -17.05
C GLU A 138 -5.33 22.99 -15.71
N VAL A 139 -6.09 22.77 -14.62
CA VAL A 139 -5.56 22.41 -13.31
C VAL A 139 -5.86 20.94 -13.10
N ARG A 140 -4.82 20.12 -12.99
CA ARG A 140 -4.92 18.65 -12.92
C ARG A 140 -4.89 18.17 -11.48
N ASP A 141 -5.73 17.21 -11.13
CA ASP A 141 -5.63 16.51 -9.86
C ASP A 141 -4.46 15.51 -9.91
N ALA A 142 -3.42 15.68 -9.07
CA ALA A 142 -2.26 14.79 -9.08
C ALA A 142 -2.61 13.36 -8.66
N MET A 143 -3.61 13.17 -7.79
CA MET A 143 -4.06 11.85 -7.38
C MET A 143 -4.58 11.07 -8.58
N ILE A 144 -5.41 11.72 -9.39
CA ILE A 144 -5.94 11.12 -10.63
C ILE A 144 -4.79 10.96 -11.63
N HIS A 145 -4.06 12.03 -11.92
CA HIS A 145 -3.06 12.06 -12.98
C HIS A 145 -1.91 11.05 -12.76
N ASP A 146 -1.34 11.00 -11.56
CA ASP A 146 -0.16 10.20 -11.26
C ASP A 146 -0.50 8.82 -10.67
N GLY A 147 -1.72 8.63 -10.17
CA GLY A 147 -2.13 7.40 -9.46
C GLY A 147 -3.25 6.59 -10.10
N LEU A 148 -4.23 7.25 -10.75
CA LEU A 148 -5.49 6.62 -11.17
C LEU A 148 -5.81 6.79 -12.67
N TRP A 149 -4.91 7.38 -13.43
CA TRP A 149 -5.04 7.55 -14.88
C TRP A 149 -4.09 6.62 -15.63
N CYS A 150 -4.64 5.90 -16.61
CA CYS A 150 -3.81 5.08 -17.49
C CYS A 150 -3.13 5.98 -18.53
N ALA A 151 -1.80 6.06 -18.48
CA ALA A 151 -1.01 6.83 -19.45
C ALA A 151 -1.06 6.30 -20.90
N PHE A 152 -1.62 5.11 -21.12
CA PHE A 152 -1.65 4.45 -22.43
C PHE A 152 -3.06 4.42 -23.04
N ASP A 153 -4.07 4.05 -22.25
CA ASP A 153 -5.47 4.02 -22.69
C ASP A 153 -6.14 5.41 -22.58
N ASP A 154 -5.47 6.38 -21.94
CA ASP A 154 -5.98 7.72 -21.66
C ASP A 154 -7.37 7.70 -20.98
N GLY A 155 -7.44 6.97 -19.87
CA GLY A 155 -8.70 6.78 -19.13
C GLY A 155 -8.48 6.40 -17.67
N HIS A 156 -9.55 6.48 -16.87
CA HIS A 156 -9.47 6.17 -15.45
C HIS A 156 -9.26 4.66 -15.24
N MET A 157 -8.55 4.26 -14.19
CA MET A 157 -8.37 2.84 -13.84
C MET A 157 -9.71 2.11 -13.60
N GLY A 158 -10.73 2.86 -13.19
CA GLY A 158 -12.11 2.39 -13.10
C GLY A 158 -12.71 1.97 -14.44
N ASP A 159 -12.49 2.77 -15.49
CA ASP A 159 -12.95 2.46 -16.86
C ASP A 159 -12.26 1.20 -17.40
N GLY A 160 -10.96 1.08 -17.15
CA GLY A 160 -10.20 -0.13 -17.47
C GLY A 160 -10.76 -1.37 -16.76
N THR A 161 -11.16 -1.22 -15.49
CA THR A 161 -11.76 -2.31 -14.72
C THR A 161 -13.13 -2.71 -15.25
N GLU A 162 -14.00 -1.75 -15.60
CA GLU A 162 -15.31 -2.04 -16.20
C GLU A 162 -15.17 -2.85 -17.48
N ARG A 163 -14.24 -2.44 -18.35
CA ARG A 163 -13.96 -3.12 -19.62
C ARG A 163 -13.44 -4.54 -19.40
N ASP A 164 -12.46 -4.70 -18.52
CA ASP A 164 -11.73 -5.97 -18.39
C ASP A 164 -12.48 -6.98 -17.52
N ALA A 165 -13.32 -6.51 -16.60
CA ALA A 165 -14.12 -7.34 -15.69
C ALA A 165 -15.54 -7.63 -16.22
N ALA A 166 -15.83 -7.34 -17.50
CA ALA A 166 -17.17 -7.49 -18.09
C ALA A 166 -17.78 -8.91 -17.96
N ALA A 167 -16.96 -9.94 -17.76
CA ALA A 167 -17.41 -11.32 -17.53
C ALA A 167 -17.86 -11.59 -16.08
N ILE A 168 -17.57 -10.68 -15.14
CA ILE A 168 -17.94 -10.79 -13.73
C ILE A 168 -19.25 -10.03 -13.52
N SER A 169 -20.27 -10.71 -13.01
CA SER A 169 -21.56 -10.06 -12.78
C SER A 169 -21.47 -9.01 -11.67
N ARG A 170 -22.24 -7.94 -11.80
CA ARG A 170 -22.43 -6.94 -10.73
C ARG A 170 -22.78 -7.58 -9.38
N THR A 171 -23.68 -8.56 -9.40
CA THR A 171 -24.08 -9.31 -8.20
C THR A 171 -22.90 -10.00 -7.54
N ALA A 172 -22.04 -10.68 -8.31
CA ALA A 172 -20.85 -11.33 -7.78
C ALA A 172 -19.84 -10.32 -7.18
N MET A 173 -19.68 -9.15 -7.82
CA MET A 173 -18.84 -8.07 -7.28
C MET A 173 -19.39 -7.55 -5.94
N ASP A 174 -20.70 -7.34 -5.83
CA ASP A 174 -21.34 -6.85 -4.62
C ASP A 174 -21.32 -7.90 -3.50
N GLU A 175 -21.57 -9.17 -3.80
CA GLU A 175 -21.46 -10.28 -2.84
C GLU A 175 -20.04 -10.41 -2.27
N PHE A 176 -19.02 -10.35 -3.14
CA PHE A 176 -17.62 -10.38 -2.72
C PHE A 176 -17.28 -9.17 -1.82
N SER A 177 -17.81 -7.99 -2.15
CA SER A 177 -17.62 -6.77 -1.35
C SER A 177 -18.23 -6.87 0.04
N ALA A 178 -19.46 -7.40 0.12
CA ALA A 178 -20.16 -7.58 1.38
C ALA A 178 -19.39 -8.56 2.28
N GLN A 179 -18.94 -9.70 1.72
CA GLN A 179 -18.08 -10.65 2.42
C GLN A 179 -16.75 -10.01 2.88
N SER A 180 -16.15 -9.15 2.06
CA SER A 180 -14.92 -8.43 2.44
C SER A 180 -15.14 -7.52 3.65
N HIS A 181 -16.25 -6.78 3.68
CA HIS A 181 -16.60 -5.93 4.82
C HIS A 181 -16.94 -6.74 6.07
N GLU A 182 -17.66 -7.85 5.92
CA GLU A 182 -17.98 -8.76 7.02
C GLU A 182 -16.72 -9.37 7.64
N ARG A 183 -15.79 -9.88 6.82
CA ARG A 183 -14.51 -10.44 7.29
C ARG A 183 -13.67 -9.39 8.01
N ALA A 184 -13.57 -8.19 7.45
CA ALA A 184 -12.82 -7.10 8.08
C ALA A 184 -13.45 -6.66 9.41
N ALA A 185 -14.78 -6.52 9.46
CA ALA A 185 -15.49 -6.17 10.68
C ALA A 185 -15.37 -7.27 11.77
N ALA A 186 -15.42 -8.55 11.38
CA ALA A 186 -15.18 -9.66 12.28
C ALA A 186 -13.74 -9.67 12.80
N ALA A 187 -12.75 -9.43 11.93
CA ALA A 187 -11.34 -9.35 12.33
C ALA A 187 -11.06 -8.19 13.29
N GLN A 188 -11.67 -7.01 13.06
CA GLN A 188 -11.62 -5.88 14.00
C GLN A 188 -12.26 -6.23 15.34
N LYS A 189 -13.46 -6.81 15.33
CA LYS A 189 -14.18 -7.21 16.54
C LYS A 189 -13.44 -8.28 17.35
N ASP A 190 -12.78 -9.21 16.66
CA ASP A 190 -12.03 -10.32 17.26
C ASP A 190 -10.60 -9.92 17.66
N GLY A 191 -10.19 -8.65 17.51
CA GLY A 191 -8.86 -8.17 17.87
C GLY A 191 -7.72 -8.66 16.95
N ARG A 192 -8.03 -9.23 15.78
CA ARG A 192 -7.02 -9.86 14.89
C ARG A 192 -6.05 -8.86 14.27
N PHE A 193 -6.38 -7.57 14.26
CA PHE A 193 -5.51 -6.52 13.74
C PHE A 193 -4.66 -5.84 14.82
N GLU A 194 -4.88 -6.13 16.10
CA GLU A 194 -4.18 -5.47 17.22
C GLU A 194 -2.67 -5.71 17.16
N THR A 195 -2.22 -6.86 16.64
CA THR A 195 -0.81 -7.21 16.51
C THR A 195 -0.12 -6.51 15.35
N GLU A 196 -0.85 -6.07 14.32
CA GLU A 196 -0.28 -5.43 13.13
C GLU A 196 -0.46 -3.90 13.12
N ILE A 197 -1.57 -3.38 13.67
CA ILE A 197 -1.86 -1.94 13.73
C ILE A 197 -1.04 -1.28 14.83
N SER A 198 -0.41 -0.15 14.50
CA SER A 198 0.13 0.82 15.47
C SER A 198 -0.80 2.04 15.49
N PRO A 199 -1.44 2.36 16.63
CA PRO A 199 -2.29 3.55 16.75
C PRO A 199 -1.56 4.84 16.40
N VAL A 200 -2.28 5.79 15.79
CA VAL A 200 -1.77 7.11 15.41
C VAL A 200 -2.46 8.18 16.25
N SER A 201 -1.67 9.03 16.89
CA SER A 201 -2.14 10.14 17.72
C SER A 201 -2.24 11.43 16.90
N VAL A 202 -3.45 11.96 16.77
CA VAL A 202 -3.76 13.11 15.91
C VAL A 202 -4.04 14.33 16.78
N ALA A 203 -3.13 15.31 16.74
CA ALA A 203 -3.23 16.53 17.53
C ALA A 203 -4.54 17.29 17.24
N GLN A 204 -5.26 17.68 18.29
CA GLN A 204 -6.50 18.45 18.20
C GLN A 204 -6.27 19.89 18.68
N ARG A 205 -7.03 20.84 18.10
CA ARG A 205 -6.99 22.23 18.58
C ARG A 205 -7.68 22.31 19.95
N GLY A 206 -6.88 22.45 21.01
CA GLY A 206 -7.36 22.76 22.36
C GLY A 206 -7.97 21.59 23.13
N GLY A 207 -7.57 20.34 22.82
CA GLY A 207 -8.03 19.15 23.53
C GLY A 207 -7.05 17.98 23.45
N GLU A 208 -7.42 16.86 24.06
CA GLU A 208 -6.66 15.61 23.98
C GLU A 208 -6.51 15.14 22.53
N PRO A 209 -5.40 14.48 22.17
CA PRO A 209 -5.21 13.92 20.84
C PRO A 209 -6.30 12.88 20.51
N LEU A 210 -6.77 12.89 19.26
CA LEU A 210 -7.60 11.83 18.72
C LEU A 210 -6.70 10.62 18.44
N ILE A 211 -6.97 9.49 19.09
CA ILE A 211 -6.29 8.24 18.77
C ILE A 211 -7.06 7.55 17.65
N VAL A 212 -6.40 7.34 16.52
CA VAL A 212 -6.89 6.52 15.41
C VAL A 212 -6.19 5.16 15.53
N ASP A 213 -6.95 4.13 15.86
CA ASP A 213 -6.46 2.76 16.10
C ASP A 213 -7.20 1.69 15.26
N THR A 214 -8.18 2.12 14.46
CA THR A 214 -9.10 1.25 13.74
C THR A 214 -9.20 1.69 12.28
N ASP A 215 -9.21 0.74 11.34
CA ASP A 215 -9.37 1.04 9.91
C ASP A 215 -10.75 1.68 9.64
N GLU A 216 -10.76 2.90 9.10
CA GLU A 216 -11.96 3.74 8.94
C GLU A 216 -12.87 3.31 7.78
N GLY A 217 -12.30 2.53 6.85
CA GLY A 217 -12.98 2.13 5.61
C GLY A 217 -13.99 1.00 5.79
N VAL A 218 -13.97 0.29 6.91
CA VAL A 218 -14.81 -0.89 7.17
C VAL A 218 -16.24 -0.47 7.53
N ARG A 219 -17.24 -1.11 6.90
CA ARG A 219 -18.66 -0.83 7.09
C ARG A 219 -19.38 -2.09 7.57
N PRO A 220 -19.47 -2.31 8.89
CA PRO A 220 -20.20 -3.46 9.45
C PRO A 220 -21.66 -3.48 8.97
N GLY A 221 -22.19 -4.67 8.69
CA GLY A 221 -23.57 -4.84 8.21
C GLY A 221 -23.79 -4.50 6.73
N THR A 222 -22.73 -4.30 5.94
CA THR A 222 -22.84 -4.19 4.48
C THR A 222 -23.36 -5.49 3.88
N THR A 223 -24.44 -5.42 3.10
CA THR A 223 -25.03 -6.57 2.39
C THR A 223 -25.01 -6.36 0.88
N ALA A 224 -25.10 -7.44 0.10
CA ALA A 224 -25.20 -7.35 -1.37
C ALA A 224 -26.41 -6.50 -1.81
N GLU A 225 -27.55 -6.60 -1.13
CA GLU A 225 -28.74 -5.80 -1.42
C GLU A 225 -28.54 -4.31 -1.13
N SER A 226 -27.73 -3.98 -0.11
CA SER A 226 -27.39 -2.59 0.18
C SER A 226 -26.46 -2.00 -0.89
N LEU A 227 -25.52 -2.81 -1.39
CA LEU A 227 -24.57 -2.43 -2.44
C LEU A 227 -25.23 -2.33 -3.82
N ALA A 228 -26.20 -3.20 -4.12
CA ALA A 228 -26.93 -3.20 -5.39
C ALA A 228 -27.67 -1.87 -5.67
N ARG A 229 -27.96 -1.09 -4.63
CA ARG A 229 -28.60 0.23 -4.75
C ARG A 229 -27.65 1.34 -5.21
N LEU A 230 -26.34 1.09 -5.20
CA LEU A 230 -25.35 2.07 -5.60
C LEU A 230 -25.28 2.21 -7.12
N ARG A 231 -25.17 3.45 -7.58
CA ARG A 231 -24.96 3.78 -8.98
C ARG A 231 -23.55 3.38 -9.41
N ALA A 232 -23.42 3.05 -10.68
CA ALA A 232 -22.13 2.87 -11.33
C ALA A 232 -21.27 4.13 -11.19
N ALA A 233 -19.97 3.94 -10.96
CA ALA A 233 -19.03 5.03 -10.67
C ALA A 233 -18.35 5.60 -11.92
N PHE A 234 -18.20 4.79 -12.97
CA PHE A 234 -17.36 5.10 -14.13
C PHE A 234 -18.13 5.13 -15.45
N ALA A 235 -18.98 4.13 -15.71
CA ALA A 235 -19.84 4.09 -16.89
C ALA A 235 -21.32 4.13 -16.50
N THR A 236 -22.19 4.71 -17.33
CA THR A 236 -23.64 4.83 -17.04
C THR A 236 -24.30 3.49 -16.75
N ASP A 237 -23.96 2.46 -17.53
CA ASP A 237 -24.46 1.09 -17.37
C ASP A 237 -23.38 0.16 -16.77
N GLY A 238 -22.48 0.73 -15.97
CA GLY A 238 -21.33 0.05 -15.37
C GLY A 238 -21.69 -0.90 -14.22
N SER A 239 -20.81 -1.88 -14.00
CA SER A 239 -20.86 -2.84 -12.91
C SER A 239 -20.04 -2.40 -11.69
N VAL A 240 -19.05 -1.55 -11.89
CA VAL A 240 -18.19 -1.03 -10.85
C VAL A 240 -18.86 0.16 -10.19
N THR A 241 -18.99 0.09 -8.87
CA THR A 241 -19.57 1.12 -8.02
C THR A 241 -18.60 1.49 -6.93
N ALA A 242 -18.92 2.58 -6.23
CA ALA A 242 -18.28 2.87 -4.97
C ALA A 242 -18.29 1.60 -4.07
N GLY A 243 -19.42 0.97 -3.81
CA GLY A 243 -19.50 -0.17 -2.88
C GLY A 243 -18.64 -1.39 -3.25
N ASN A 244 -18.33 -1.57 -4.54
CA ASN A 244 -17.52 -2.68 -5.02
C ASN A 244 -16.16 -2.27 -5.64
N ALA A 245 -15.69 -1.10 -5.26
CA ALA A 245 -14.38 -0.55 -5.56
C ALA A 245 -13.63 -0.19 -4.27
N SER A 246 -12.31 -0.30 -4.31
CA SER A 246 -11.42 0.12 -3.23
C SER A 246 -11.49 1.63 -3.00
N GLN A 247 -11.25 2.05 -1.77
CA GLN A 247 -11.37 3.44 -1.36
C GLN A 247 -10.09 4.21 -1.71
N ILE A 248 -10.24 5.52 -1.87
CA ILE A 248 -9.13 6.46 -1.72
C ILE A 248 -8.78 6.50 -0.23
N SER A 249 -7.51 6.24 0.07
CA SER A 249 -7.06 5.91 1.41
C SER A 249 -5.70 6.48 1.71
N GLU A 250 -5.34 6.43 2.99
CA GLU A 250 -4.08 6.92 3.51
C GLU A 250 -3.58 5.97 4.60
N GLY A 251 -2.27 5.75 4.64
CA GLY A 251 -1.65 4.84 5.60
C GLY A 251 -0.18 4.56 5.30
N GLY A 252 0.51 3.99 6.28
CA GLY A 252 1.88 3.52 6.19
C GLY A 252 2.00 2.07 6.66
N CYS A 253 2.92 1.31 6.06
CA CYS A 253 3.26 -0.05 6.46
C CYS A 253 4.77 -0.27 6.26
N ALA A 254 5.42 -0.91 7.23
CA ALA A 254 6.84 -1.22 7.19
C ALA A 254 7.10 -2.62 7.76
N LEU A 255 8.10 -3.29 7.18
CA LEU A 255 8.65 -4.56 7.61
C LEU A 255 10.13 -4.39 7.91
N VAL A 256 10.62 -5.09 8.94
CA VAL A 256 12.05 -5.26 9.16
C VAL A 256 12.45 -6.60 8.57
N MET A 257 13.32 -6.54 7.56
CA MET A 257 13.85 -7.72 6.87
C MET A 257 15.31 -7.91 7.23
N MET A 258 15.74 -9.15 7.41
CA MET A 258 17.11 -9.48 7.78
C MET A 258 17.67 -10.63 6.96
N SER A 259 19.00 -10.72 6.93
CA SER A 259 19.68 -11.97 6.62
C SER A 259 19.37 -12.99 7.74
N PRO A 260 19.16 -14.29 7.44
CA PRO A 260 18.91 -15.29 8.48
C PRO A 260 20.01 -15.34 9.54
N ARG A 261 21.27 -15.17 9.09
CA ARG A 261 22.44 -15.13 9.96
C ARG A 261 22.39 -13.95 10.94
N LYS A 262 22.00 -12.76 10.47
CA LYS A 262 21.90 -11.57 11.33
C LYS A 262 20.76 -11.71 12.33
N ALA A 263 19.62 -12.27 11.92
CA ALA A 263 18.52 -12.56 12.84
C ALA A 263 18.96 -13.53 13.96
N GLU A 264 19.71 -14.59 13.62
CA GLU A 264 20.30 -15.52 14.58
C GLU A 264 21.34 -14.85 15.49
N GLU A 265 22.23 -14.03 14.93
CA GLU A 265 23.26 -13.27 15.67
C GLU A 265 22.64 -12.34 16.72
N LEU A 266 21.53 -11.69 16.38
CA LEU A 266 20.81 -10.78 17.27
C LEU A 266 19.80 -11.50 18.19
N GLY A 267 19.60 -12.81 18.02
CA GLY A 267 18.64 -13.59 18.80
C GLY A 267 17.18 -13.20 18.56
N ILE A 268 16.86 -12.72 17.36
CA ILE A 268 15.52 -12.22 17.00
C ILE A 268 14.69 -13.37 16.40
N GLU A 269 13.44 -13.49 16.84
CA GLU A 269 12.50 -14.48 16.31
C GLU A 269 12.12 -14.17 14.86
N ILE A 270 12.16 -15.19 14.01
CA ILE A 270 11.79 -15.07 12.60
C ILE A 270 10.28 -15.27 12.46
N SER A 271 9.58 -14.25 11.99
CA SER A 271 8.13 -14.29 11.73
C SER A 271 7.80 -15.01 10.42
N ALA A 272 8.57 -14.75 9.36
CA ALA A 272 8.35 -15.34 8.04
C ALA A 272 9.63 -15.39 7.21
N ARG A 273 9.62 -16.21 6.15
CA ARG A 273 10.70 -16.30 5.15
C ARG A 273 10.16 -15.95 3.78
N VAL A 274 10.93 -15.17 3.02
CA VAL A 274 10.64 -14.95 1.60
C VAL A 274 11.07 -16.18 0.82
N VAL A 275 10.10 -16.93 0.31
CA VAL A 275 10.36 -18.18 -0.45
C VAL A 275 10.64 -17.87 -1.92
N SER A 276 9.81 -17.02 -2.52
CA SER A 276 9.91 -16.64 -3.93
C SER A 276 9.06 -15.39 -4.21
N TYR A 277 9.19 -14.85 -5.42
CA TYR A 277 8.41 -13.71 -5.88
C TYR A 277 8.10 -13.86 -7.38
N GLY A 278 7.02 -13.20 -7.83
CA GLY A 278 6.61 -13.15 -9.22
C GLY A 278 6.39 -11.71 -9.69
N MET A 279 6.87 -11.41 -10.90
CA MET A 279 6.66 -10.15 -11.60
C MET A 279 6.27 -10.42 -13.04
N VAL A 280 5.11 -9.91 -13.42
CA VAL A 280 4.53 -10.06 -14.76
C VAL A 280 4.06 -8.70 -15.27
N SER A 281 3.94 -8.59 -16.59
CA SER A 281 3.40 -7.42 -17.28
C SER A 281 2.75 -7.83 -18.61
N GLY A 282 1.90 -6.96 -19.15
CA GLY A 282 1.32 -7.13 -20.48
C GLY A 282 0.32 -8.30 -20.61
N PRO A 283 -0.06 -8.69 -21.84
CA PRO A 283 0.31 -8.05 -23.12
C PRO A 283 -0.42 -6.72 -23.38
N GLY A 284 -1.37 -6.32 -22.54
CA GLY A 284 -2.08 -5.04 -22.63
C GLY A 284 -2.07 -4.26 -21.31
N THR A 285 -2.92 -3.23 -21.24
CA THR A 285 -3.11 -2.38 -20.05
C THR A 285 -3.91 -3.07 -18.94
N SER A 286 -4.51 -4.23 -19.22
CA SER A 286 -5.32 -4.96 -18.24
C SER A 286 -4.53 -5.47 -17.05
N LEU A 287 -5.06 -5.15 -15.85
CA LEU A 287 -4.48 -5.57 -14.58
C LEU A 287 -5.23 -6.73 -13.92
N LEU A 288 -6.38 -7.15 -14.46
CA LEU A 288 -7.33 -8.04 -13.79
C LEU A 288 -6.71 -9.41 -13.44
N THR A 289 -5.99 -10.02 -14.38
CA THR A 289 -5.43 -11.37 -14.22
C THR A 289 -3.98 -11.38 -13.72
N GLN A 290 -3.33 -10.21 -13.68
CA GLN A 290 -1.90 -10.08 -13.33
C GLN A 290 -1.56 -10.66 -11.96
N PRO A 291 -2.37 -10.51 -10.90
CA PRO A 291 -2.08 -11.16 -9.63
C PRO A 291 -2.01 -12.69 -9.73
N SER A 292 -2.93 -13.32 -10.47
CA SER A 292 -2.92 -14.78 -10.66
C SER A 292 -1.69 -15.25 -11.46
N SER A 293 -1.27 -14.48 -12.47
CA SER A 293 -0.08 -14.75 -13.25
C SER A 293 1.21 -14.56 -12.44
N ALA A 294 1.25 -13.54 -11.57
CA ALA A 294 2.36 -13.32 -10.64
C ALA A 294 2.49 -14.47 -9.63
N ILE A 295 1.38 -14.95 -9.07
CA ILE A 295 1.37 -16.12 -8.18
C ILE A 295 1.95 -17.35 -8.89
N ARG A 296 1.47 -17.66 -10.10
CA ARG A 296 2.00 -18.80 -10.88
C ARG A 296 3.49 -18.67 -11.16
N GLN A 297 3.98 -17.48 -11.49
CA GLN A 297 5.41 -17.24 -11.73
C GLN A 297 6.25 -17.33 -10.44
N ALA A 298 5.70 -16.96 -9.29
CA ALA A 298 6.38 -17.15 -8.00
C ALA A 298 6.50 -18.64 -7.66
N LEU A 299 5.40 -19.40 -7.81
CA LEU A 299 5.36 -20.83 -7.54
C LEU A 299 6.26 -21.63 -8.50
N SER A 300 6.38 -21.22 -9.76
CA SER A 300 7.26 -21.90 -10.73
C SER A 300 8.76 -21.87 -10.36
N LYS A 301 9.15 -21.08 -9.35
CA LYS A 301 10.51 -21.01 -8.80
C LYS A 301 10.69 -21.89 -7.56
N THR A 302 9.68 -22.66 -7.21
CA THR A 302 9.59 -23.47 -5.99
C THR A 302 9.07 -24.87 -6.33
N GLU A 303 9.06 -25.76 -5.34
CA GLU A 303 8.42 -27.09 -5.46
C GLU A 303 6.94 -27.08 -5.02
N LEU A 304 6.39 -25.90 -4.71
CA LEU A 304 5.02 -25.72 -4.22
C LEU A 304 4.02 -25.52 -5.38
N ASP A 305 2.79 -25.98 -5.17
CA ASP A 305 1.63 -25.71 -6.01
C ASP A 305 0.67 -24.71 -5.33
N VAL A 306 -0.33 -24.22 -6.07
CA VAL A 306 -1.43 -23.38 -5.57
C VAL A 306 -2.17 -24.08 -4.43
N SER A 307 -2.29 -25.42 -4.47
CA SER A 307 -2.93 -26.19 -3.39
C SER A 307 -2.18 -26.14 -2.06
N ASP A 308 -0.89 -25.79 -2.07
CA ASP A 308 -0.07 -25.67 -0.86
C ASP A 308 -0.21 -24.29 -0.19
N ILE A 309 -0.93 -23.36 -0.83
CA ILE A 309 -1.17 -22.03 -0.29
C ILE A 309 -2.31 -22.08 0.74
N SER A 310 -1.95 -22.11 2.02
CA SER A 310 -2.92 -22.08 3.13
C SER A 310 -3.65 -20.73 3.27
N PHE A 311 -3.03 -19.63 2.83
CA PHE A 311 -3.58 -18.29 2.91
C PHE A 311 -3.10 -17.43 1.74
N SER A 312 -4.03 -16.69 1.11
CA SER A 312 -3.71 -15.74 0.05
C SER A 312 -4.33 -14.38 0.35
N ASN A 313 -3.51 -13.32 0.27
CA ASN A 313 -3.99 -11.94 0.27
C ASN A 313 -3.84 -11.37 -1.15
N LEU A 314 -4.97 -11.07 -1.79
CA LEU A 314 -5.03 -10.41 -3.09
C LEU A 314 -5.65 -9.03 -2.90
N THR A 315 -4.89 -7.98 -3.27
CA THR A 315 -5.41 -6.61 -3.25
C THR A 315 -6.62 -6.51 -4.15
N ARG A 316 -7.73 -5.99 -3.62
CA ARG A 316 -8.88 -5.61 -4.41
C ARG A 316 -8.51 -4.39 -5.28
N ARG A 317 -8.33 -4.60 -6.59
CA ARG A 317 -7.91 -3.55 -7.52
C ARG A 317 -9.08 -3.09 -8.39
N SER A 318 -9.83 -2.16 -7.83
CA SER A 318 -10.78 -1.31 -8.54
C SER A 318 -10.78 0.01 -7.78
N PRO A 319 -9.77 0.88 -7.95
CA PRO A 319 -9.75 2.13 -7.21
C PRO A 319 -10.91 3.02 -7.68
N ARG A 320 -11.61 3.64 -6.72
CA ARG A 320 -12.65 4.64 -6.98
C ARG A 320 -12.06 5.91 -7.57
#